data_AF-A0A7Z0T9C2-F1
#
_entry.id   AF-A0A7Z0T9C2-F1
#
_cell.length_a   1.000
_cell.length_b   1.000
_cell.length_c   1.000
_cell.angle_alpha   90.00
_cell.angle_beta   90.00
_cell.angle_gamma   90.00
#
_symmetry.space_group_name_H-M   'P 1'
#
loop_
_entity.id
_entity.type
_entity.pdbx_description
1 polymer ?
#
loop_
_entity_poly.entity_id
_entity_poly.type
_entity_poly.pdbx_seq_one_letter_code
_entity_poly.pdbx_strand_id
1 'polypeptide(L)'
;MFDYTFQWRAALRALPDMLSGAWVTFETAALSMIFGVLIALALTVMREARNPLLRGIGNGWVSIARNTPSLFQVYILYFGLGSLGLHVSSWLALLAGITFNNAGYLAENFRGGLKAVPHTQVRAARSLGMSAFQTYRMIIVPQLLRIVFYPLTNQMVWAVLMTSLGVIVGLNNDLTGVTQEYNVKTFRTFEYFAIAAVLYYLIAKAIVAAARLMAWRLFRY
;
A
#
# COMPACT_ATOMS: atom_id res chain seq x y z
N MET A 1 -39.40 -16.54 -3.20
CA MET A 1 -38.32 -17.44 -2.72
C MET A 1 -37.12 -16.57 -2.35
N PHE A 2 -37.18 -15.93 -1.19
CA PHE A 2 -36.05 -15.28 -0.52
C PHE A 2 -36.23 -15.55 0.98
N ASP A 3 -36.01 -16.80 1.40
CA ASP A 3 -36.18 -17.21 2.80
C ASP A 3 -34.95 -16.83 3.66
N TYR A 4 -34.23 -15.76 3.27
CA TYR A 4 -33.13 -15.23 4.05
C TYR A 4 -33.65 -14.19 5.05
N THR A 5 -33.58 -14.52 6.33
CA THR A 5 -33.90 -13.58 7.41
C THR A 5 -32.61 -12.96 7.93
N PHE A 6 -32.48 -11.64 7.78
CA PHE A 6 -31.34 -10.88 8.28
C PHE A 6 -31.28 -10.88 9.81
N GLN A 7 -30.09 -11.13 10.36
CA GLN A 7 -29.83 -11.19 11.80
C GLN A 7 -28.62 -10.34 12.21
N TRP A 8 -28.77 -9.03 12.08
CA TRP A 8 -27.73 -8.03 12.40
C TRP A 8 -27.19 -8.09 13.83
N ARG A 9 -27.97 -8.61 14.79
CA ARG A 9 -27.57 -8.70 16.20
C ARG A 9 -26.30 -9.54 16.38
N ALA A 10 -26.10 -10.59 15.57
CA ALA A 10 -24.89 -11.41 15.63
C ALA A 10 -23.66 -10.61 15.19
N ALA A 11 -23.76 -9.93 14.04
CA ALA A 11 -22.67 -9.13 13.49
C ALA A 11 -22.33 -7.91 14.36
N LEU A 12 -23.33 -7.24 14.93
CA LEU A 12 -23.12 -6.12 15.86
C LEU A 12 -22.43 -6.55 17.16
N ARG A 13 -22.63 -7.80 17.62
CA ARG A 13 -21.92 -8.33 18.79
C ARG A 13 -20.44 -8.58 18.52
N ALA A 14 -20.07 -8.93 17.28
CA ALA A 14 -18.68 -9.12 16.87
C ALA A 14 -17.95 -7.80 16.55
N LEU A 15 -18.66 -6.67 16.56
CA LEU A 15 -18.12 -5.36 16.18
C LEU A 15 -16.83 -4.99 16.95
N PRO A 16 -16.68 -5.22 18.27
CA PRO A 16 -15.43 -4.94 18.98
C PRO A 16 -14.22 -5.71 18.42
N ASP A 17 -14.40 -6.98 18.08
CA ASP A 17 -13.34 -7.80 17.49
C ASP A 17 -13.03 -7.36 16.06
N MET A 18 -14.06 -7.02 15.27
CA MET A 18 -13.88 -6.48 13.93
C MET A 18 -13.16 -5.13 13.94
N LEU A 19 -13.42 -4.28 14.94
CA LEU A 19 -12.70 -3.01 15.14
C LEU A 19 -11.24 -3.26 15.51
N SER A 20 -10.97 -4.28 16.31
CA SER A 20 -9.59 -4.71 16.61
C SER A 20 -8.88 -5.21 15.36
N GLY A 21 -9.57 -6.00 14.52
CA GLY A 21 -9.05 -6.42 13.21
C GLY A 21 -8.85 -5.24 12.24
N ALA A 22 -9.73 -4.24 12.28
CA ALA A 22 -9.59 -3.01 11.50
C ALA A 22 -8.32 -2.23 11.88
N TRP A 23 -7.94 -2.25 13.16
CA TRP A 23 -6.67 -1.67 13.61
C TRP A 23 -5.46 -2.40 13.02
N VAL A 24 -5.44 -3.74 13.09
CA VAL A 24 -4.37 -4.57 12.49
C VAL A 24 -4.27 -4.36 10.98
N THR A 25 -5.41 -4.23 10.30
CA THR A 25 -5.49 -3.87 8.88
C THR A 25 -4.83 -2.52 8.59
N PHE A 26 -5.14 -1.48 9.38
CA PHE A 26 -4.55 -0.16 9.21
C PHE A 26 -3.03 -0.18 9.49
N GLU A 27 -2.61 -0.82 10.57
CA GLU A 27 -1.20 -0.96 10.94
C GLU A 27 -0.39 -1.66 9.85
N THR A 28 -0.89 -2.78 9.34
CA THR A 28 -0.24 -3.55 8.27
C THR A 28 -0.10 -2.72 6.99
N ALA A 29 -1.13 -1.97 6.62
CA ALA A 29 -1.08 -1.08 5.47
C ALA A 29 -0.10 0.09 5.67
N ALA A 30 -0.06 0.67 6.87
CA ALA A 30 0.86 1.76 7.20
C ALA A 30 2.32 1.31 7.14
N LEU A 31 2.63 0.14 7.70
CA LEU A 31 3.96 -0.46 7.62
C LEU A 31 4.36 -0.77 6.18
N SER A 32 3.44 -1.36 5.39
CA SER A 32 3.66 -1.59 3.96
C SER A 32 3.94 -0.31 3.19
N MET A 33 3.27 0.79 3.54
CA MET A 33 3.52 2.09 2.93
C MET A 33 4.90 2.65 3.31
N ILE A 34 5.30 2.55 4.57
CA ILE A 34 6.61 3.01 5.05
C ILE A 34 7.73 2.24 4.34
N PHE A 35 7.72 0.91 4.39
CA PHE A 35 8.73 0.09 3.73
C PHE A 35 8.65 0.23 2.20
N GLY A 36 7.45 0.30 1.64
CA GLY A 36 7.21 0.49 0.22
C GLY A 36 7.84 1.79 -0.30
N VAL A 37 7.71 2.90 0.43
CA VAL A 37 8.34 4.19 0.07
C VAL A 37 9.85 4.09 0.13
N LEU A 38 10.42 3.50 1.18
CA LEU A 38 11.87 3.33 1.31
C LEU A 38 12.45 2.53 0.15
N ILE A 39 11.83 1.38 -0.17
CA ILE A 39 12.26 0.54 -1.30
C ILE A 39 12.04 1.28 -2.62
N ALA A 40 10.90 1.96 -2.79
CA ALA A 40 10.61 2.70 -4.01
C ALA A 40 11.62 3.81 -4.30
N LEU A 41 12.07 4.55 -3.27
CA LEU A 41 13.12 5.56 -3.43
C LEU A 41 14.43 4.93 -3.90
N ALA A 42 14.83 3.79 -3.33
CA ALA A 42 15.99 3.04 -3.78
C ALA A 42 15.83 2.57 -5.23
N LEU A 43 14.67 2.00 -5.59
CA LEU A 43 14.36 1.56 -6.96
C LEU A 43 14.37 2.71 -7.96
N THR A 44 13.85 3.89 -7.60
CA THR A 44 13.89 5.08 -8.45
C THR A 44 15.33 5.50 -8.73
N VAL A 45 16.20 5.51 -7.72
CA VAL A 45 17.63 5.82 -7.90
C VAL A 45 18.33 4.77 -8.76
N MET A 46 18.09 3.48 -8.51
CA MET A 46 18.69 2.38 -9.27
C MET A 46 18.35 2.44 -10.76
N ARG A 47 17.11 2.83 -11.11
CA ARG A 47 16.65 2.89 -12.50
C ARG A 47 17.21 4.07 -13.29
N GLU A 48 17.64 5.12 -12.60
CA GLU A 48 18.34 6.28 -13.19
C GLU A 48 19.88 6.09 -13.19
N ALA A 49 20.39 4.98 -12.62
CA ALA A 49 21.82 4.72 -12.56
C ALA A 49 22.41 4.48 -13.96
N ARG A 50 23.63 4.97 -14.18
CA ARG A 50 24.41 4.70 -15.41
C ARG A 50 24.81 3.22 -15.51
N ASN A 51 24.96 2.54 -14.38
CA ASN A 51 25.32 1.13 -14.33
C ASN A 51 24.15 0.28 -14.87
N PRO A 52 24.33 -0.49 -15.96
CA PRO A 52 23.27 -1.28 -16.57
C PRO A 52 22.72 -2.37 -15.64
N LEU A 53 23.53 -2.89 -14.71
CA LEU A 53 23.10 -3.90 -13.75
C LEU A 53 22.10 -3.32 -12.74
N LEU A 54 22.44 -2.19 -12.11
CA LEU A 54 21.53 -1.53 -11.14
C LEU A 54 20.20 -1.15 -11.81
N ARG A 55 20.29 -0.60 -13.03
CA ARG A 55 19.12 -0.27 -13.82
C ARG A 55 18.30 -1.50 -14.17
N GLY A 56 18.96 -2.61 -14.52
CA GLY A 56 18.34 -3.92 -14.78
C GLY A 56 17.59 -4.46 -13.57
N ILE A 57 18.21 -4.46 -12.38
CA ILE A 57 17.57 -4.90 -11.13
C ILE A 57 16.35 -4.04 -10.81
N GLY A 58 16.48 -2.72 -10.87
CA GLY A 58 15.37 -1.81 -10.59
C GLY A 58 14.21 -1.97 -11.58
N ASN A 59 14.50 -2.13 -12.87
CA ASN A 59 13.48 -2.40 -13.89
C ASN A 59 12.83 -3.77 -13.71
N GLY A 60 13.62 -4.80 -13.36
CA GLY A 60 13.14 -6.15 -13.09
C GLY A 60 12.17 -6.18 -11.92
N TRP A 61 12.54 -5.58 -10.79
CA TRP A 61 11.66 -5.47 -9.62
C TRP A 61 10.34 -4.81 -9.98
N VAL A 62 10.38 -3.61 -10.59
CA VAL A 62 9.18 -2.83 -10.93
C VAL A 62 8.30 -3.59 -11.92
N SER A 63 8.90 -4.26 -12.91
CA SER A 63 8.17 -5.07 -13.88
C SER A 63 7.45 -6.23 -13.21
N ILE A 64 8.15 -7.03 -12.39
CA ILE A 64 7.55 -8.18 -11.70
C ILE A 64 6.47 -7.71 -10.72
N ALA A 65 6.78 -6.71 -9.89
CA ALA A 65 5.87 -6.20 -8.88
C ALA A 65 4.53 -5.73 -9.46
N ARG A 66 4.54 -5.03 -10.61
CA ARG A 66 3.34 -4.45 -11.22
C ARG A 66 2.62 -5.40 -12.18
N ASN A 67 3.34 -6.35 -12.78
CA ASN A 67 2.79 -7.25 -13.81
C ASN A 67 2.42 -8.64 -13.26
N THR A 68 2.51 -8.85 -11.94
CA THR A 68 2.06 -10.09 -11.28
C THR A 68 1.01 -9.80 -10.21
N PRO A 69 0.01 -10.66 -10.02
CA PRO A 69 -1.02 -10.45 -8.99
C PRO A 69 -0.43 -10.37 -7.58
N SER A 70 -0.87 -9.40 -6.78
CA SER A 70 -0.45 -9.26 -5.37
C SER A 70 -0.78 -10.51 -4.55
N LEU A 71 -1.92 -11.13 -4.81
CA LEU A 71 -2.31 -12.42 -4.22
C LEU A 71 -1.24 -13.49 -4.45
N PHE A 72 -0.76 -13.62 -5.70
CA PHE A 72 0.27 -14.60 -6.05
C PHE A 72 1.61 -14.30 -5.34
N GLN A 73 1.97 -13.02 -5.21
CA GLN A 73 3.17 -12.61 -4.49
C GLN A 73 3.11 -13.01 -3.01
N VAL A 74 1.97 -12.82 -2.35
CA VAL A 74 1.74 -13.28 -0.96
C VAL A 74 1.78 -14.81 -0.88
N TYR A 75 1.16 -15.52 -1.83
CA TYR A 75 1.18 -16.99 -1.92
C TYR A 75 2.61 -17.54 -2.01
N ILE A 76 3.45 -17.00 -2.91
CA ILE A 76 4.83 -17.43 -3.05
C ILE A 76 5.61 -17.20 -1.75
N LEU A 77 5.42 -16.06 -1.11
CA LEU A 77 6.15 -15.76 0.13
C LEU A 77 5.75 -16.67 1.28
N TYR A 78 4.49 -17.09 1.36
CA TYR A 78 4.04 -17.99 2.42
C TYR A 78 4.31 -19.46 2.05
N PHE A 79 3.64 -19.97 1.01
CA PHE A 79 3.68 -21.39 0.64
C PHE A 79 4.93 -21.76 -0.15
N GLY A 80 5.44 -20.86 -1.00
CA GLY A 80 6.65 -21.10 -1.78
C GLY A 80 7.90 -21.14 -0.91
N LEU A 81 8.03 -20.25 0.08
CA LEU A 81 9.11 -20.36 1.07
C LEU A 81 8.93 -21.58 1.97
N GLY A 82 7.70 -21.89 2.37
CA GLY A 82 7.39 -23.08 3.17
C GLY A 82 7.80 -24.39 2.48
N SER A 83 7.61 -24.51 1.17
CA SER A 83 8.03 -25.71 0.41
C SER A 83 9.56 -25.86 0.32
N LEU A 84 10.31 -24.78 0.53
CA LEU A 84 11.77 -24.77 0.67
C LEU A 84 12.23 -24.98 2.13
N GLY A 85 11.30 -25.22 3.06
CA GLY A 85 11.58 -25.38 4.50
C GLY A 85 11.65 -24.07 5.29
N LEU A 86 11.46 -22.92 4.64
CA LEU A 86 11.49 -21.60 5.28
C LEU A 86 10.09 -21.18 5.71
N HIS A 87 9.80 -21.34 7.00
CA HIS A 87 8.48 -21.04 7.56
C HIS A 87 8.42 -19.59 8.04
N VAL A 88 7.56 -18.78 7.42
CA VAL A 88 7.29 -17.39 7.80
C VAL A 88 5.87 -17.26 8.34
N SER A 89 5.62 -16.28 9.22
CA SER A 89 4.26 -16.05 9.71
C SER A 89 3.35 -15.49 8.61
N SER A 90 2.05 -15.78 8.69
CA SER A 90 1.04 -15.28 7.74
C SER A 90 1.05 -13.76 7.62
N TRP A 91 1.23 -13.07 8.76
CA TRP A 91 1.32 -11.61 8.79
C TRP A 91 2.57 -11.10 8.08
N LEU A 92 3.73 -11.73 8.28
CA LEU A 92 4.97 -11.33 7.61
C LEU A 92 4.89 -11.58 6.10
N ALA A 93 4.34 -12.71 5.67
CA ALA A 93 4.16 -13.02 4.26
C ALA A 93 3.20 -12.03 3.57
N LEU A 94 2.09 -11.69 4.24
CA LEU A 94 1.18 -10.64 3.78
C LEU A 94 1.92 -9.31 3.65
N LEU A 95 2.53 -8.82 4.74
CA LEU A 95 3.22 -7.53 4.80
C LEU A 95 4.28 -7.44 3.71
N ALA A 96 5.15 -8.45 3.58
CA ALA A 96 6.21 -8.47 2.60
C ALA A 96 5.66 -8.51 1.16
N GLY A 97 4.62 -9.31 0.89
CA GLY A 97 4.02 -9.44 -0.43
C GLY A 97 3.36 -8.15 -0.90
N ILE A 98 2.55 -7.52 -0.05
CA ILE A 98 1.94 -6.24 -0.39
C ILE A 98 2.98 -5.12 -0.46
N THR A 99 4.03 -5.14 0.38
CA THR A 99 5.14 -4.17 0.33
C THR A 99 5.91 -4.27 -0.98
N PHE A 100 6.21 -5.49 -1.43
CA PHE A 100 6.90 -5.75 -2.69
C PHE A 100 6.13 -5.14 -3.88
N ASN A 101 4.82 -5.41 -3.94
CA ASN A 101 3.92 -4.84 -4.94
C ASN A 101 3.92 -3.31 -4.86
N ASN A 102 3.69 -2.80 -3.66
CA ASN A 102 3.53 -1.41 -3.35
C ASN A 102 4.77 -0.60 -3.78
N ALA A 103 5.96 -1.07 -3.45
CA ALA A 103 7.22 -0.46 -3.85
C ALA A 103 7.35 -0.30 -5.37
N GLY A 104 6.87 -1.26 -6.15
CA GLY A 104 6.88 -1.20 -7.61
C GLY A 104 6.01 -0.07 -8.17
N TYR A 105 4.78 0.07 -7.65
CA TYR A 105 3.88 1.16 -8.04
C TYR A 105 4.38 2.52 -7.55
N LEU A 106 4.87 2.59 -6.31
CA LEU A 106 5.46 3.81 -5.74
C LEU A 106 6.67 4.30 -6.52
N ALA A 107 7.57 3.40 -6.94
CA ALA A 107 8.74 3.75 -7.75
C ALA A 107 8.34 4.38 -9.09
N GLU A 108 7.23 3.93 -9.67
CA GLU A 108 6.67 4.50 -10.90
C GLU A 108 5.97 5.84 -10.68
N ASN A 109 5.29 6.02 -9.54
CA ASN A 109 4.75 7.31 -9.14
C ASN A 109 5.88 8.34 -8.97
N PHE A 110 6.97 7.98 -8.28
CA PHE A 110 8.13 8.86 -8.13
C PHE A 110 8.81 9.16 -9.47
N ARG A 111 9.01 8.16 -10.34
CA ARG A 111 9.57 8.36 -11.68
C ARG A 111 8.69 9.28 -12.53
N GLY A 112 7.37 9.06 -12.52
CA GLY A 112 6.41 9.90 -13.23
C GLY A 112 6.40 11.32 -12.70
N GLY A 113 6.42 11.48 -11.37
CA GLY A 113 6.49 12.79 -10.71
C GLY A 113 7.78 13.55 -11.02
N LEU A 114 8.92 12.87 -11.05
CA LEU A 114 10.21 13.47 -11.41
C LEU A 114 10.21 13.96 -12.86
N LYS A 115 9.63 13.18 -13.78
CA LYS A 115 9.50 13.57 -15.20
C LYS A 115 8.53 14.73 -15.43
N ALA A 116 7.56 14.91 -14.55
CA ALA A 116 6.60 16.00 -14.63
C ALA A 116 7.20 17.37 -14.23
N VAL A 117 8.32 17.39 -13.48
CA VAL A 117 9.03 18.63 -13.15
C VAL A 117 9.82 19.10 -14.38
N PRO A 118 9.59 20.34 -14.90
CA PRO A 118 10.27 20.82 -16.09
C PRO A 118 11.80 20.85 -15.92
N HIS A 119 12.53 20.27 -16.88
CA HIS A 119 14.00 20.28 -16.86
C HIS A 119 14.60 21.70 -16.88
N THR A 120 13.84 22.71 -17.33
CA THR A 120 14.22 24.12 -17.28
C THR A 120 14.46 24.60 -15.85
N GLN A 121 13.74 24.07 -14.85
CA GLN A 121 13.95 24.38 -13.43
C GLN A 121 15.35 23.96 -12.96
N VAL A 122 15.79 22.77 -13.39
CA VAL A 122 17.15 22.29 -13.09
C VAL A 122 18.18 23.21 -13.75
N ARG A 123 18.00 23.56 -15.04
CA ARG A 123 18.93 24.44 -15.76
C ARG A 123 19.01 25.83 -15.14
N ALA A 124 17.87 26.43 -14.80
CA ALA A 124 17.80 27.75 -14.15
C ALA A 124 18.51 27.74 -12.78
N ALA A 125 18.27 26.72 -11.96
CA ALA A 125 18.95 26.55 -10.68
C ALA A 125 20.47 26.45 -10.84
N ARG A 126 20.94 25.70 -11.85
CA ARG A 126 22.37 25.60 -12.15
C ARG A 126 22.97 26.92 -12.63
N SER A 127 22.26 27.70 -13.44
CA SER A 127 22.69 29.03 -13.88
C SER A 127 22.80 30.03 -12.72
N LEU A 128 22.02 29.83 -11.65
CA LEU A 128 22.10 30.61 -10.41
C LEU A 128 23.19 30.10 -9.44
N GLY A 129 24.05 29.17 -9.87
CA GLY A 129 25.16 28.66 -9.07
C GLY A 129 24.80 27.58 -8.05
N MET A 130 23.57 27.03 -8.09
CA MET A 130 23.18 25.98 -7.14
C MET A 130 23.89 24.65 -7.41
N SER A 131 24.33 24.00 -6.34
CA SER A 131 24.84 22.62 -6.38
C SER A 131 23.71 21.63 -6.69
N ALA A 132 24.06 20.40 -7.10
CA ALA A 132 23.08 19.37 -7.43
C ALA A 132 22.14 19.13 -6.24
N PHE A 133 22.74 19.02 -5.06
CA PHE A 133 22.01 18.80 -3.81
C PHE A 133 21.06 19.96 -3.49
N GLN A 134 21.50 21.21 -3.65
CA GLN A 134 20.65 22.38 -3.46
C GLN A 134 19.48 22.38 -4.46
N THR A 135 19.75 22.14 -5.75
CA THR A 135 18.71 22.08 -6.79
C THR A 135 17.66 21.01 -6.46
N TYR A 136 18.09 19.79 -6.12
CA TYR A 136 17.14 18.72 -5.80
C TYR A 136 16.37 19.01 -4.51
N ARG A 137 17.05 19.38 -3.42
CA ARG A 137 16.42 19.61 -2.12
C ARG A 137 15.45 20.79 -2.11
N MET A 138 15.83 21.91 -2.74
CA MET A 138 15.09 23.18 -2.63
C MET A 138 14.08 23.40 -3.75
N ILE A 139 14.30 22.82 -4.94
CA ILE A 139 13.46 23.08 -6.11
C ILE A 139 12.70 21.83 -6.53
N ILE A 140 13.40 20.72 -6.77
CA ILE A 140 12.77 19.52 -7.37
C ILE A 140 11.93 18.74 -6.37
N VAL A 141 12.45 18.43 -5.18
CA VAL A 141 11.76 17.62 -4.17
C VAL A 141 10.43 18.24 -3.71
N PRO A 142 10.33 19.55 -3.41
CA PRO A 142 9.04 20.14 -3.05
C PRO A 142 7.99 20.03 -4.15
N GLN A 143 8.37 20.25 -5.41
CA GLN A 143 7.48 20.10 -6.56
C GLN A 143 7.07 18.63 -6.76
N LEU A 144 8.04 17.71 -6.68
CA LEU A 144 7.81 16.28 -6.75
C LEU A 144 6.78 15.84 -5.72
N LEU A 145 6.97 16.23 -4.45
CA LEU A 145 6.07 15.88 -3.35
C LEU A 145 4.65 16.33 -3.63
N ARG A 146 4.45 17.55 -4.18
CA ARG A 146 3.13 18.05 -4.58
C ARG A 146 2.49 17.20 -5.67
N ILE A 147 3.28 16.75 -6.65
CA ILE A 147 2.80 15.93 -7.78
C ILE A 147 2.43 14.52 -7.31
N VAL A 148 3.24 13.90 -6.47
CA VAL A 148 3.05 12.49 -6.06
C VAL A 148 2.13 12.33 -4.86
N PHE A 149 1.77 13.39 -4.15
CA PHE A 149 1.00 13.31 -2.89
C PHE A 149 -0.31 12.51 -3.02
N TYR A 150 -1.14 12.81 -4.02
CA TYR A 150 -2.39 12.10 -4.24
C TYR A 150 -2.19 10.67 -4.77
N PRO A 151 -1.25 10.41 -5.71
CA PRO A 151 -0.84 9.04 -6.04
C PRO A 151 -0.40 8.21 -4.84
N LEU A 152 0.39 8.78 -3.90
CA LEU A 152 0.78 8.12 -2.66
C LEU A 152 -0.43 7.80 -1.77
N THR A 153 -1.37 8.74 -1.66
CA THR A 153 -2.62 8.54 -0.91
C THR A 153 -3.46 7.41 -1.50
N ASN A 154 -3.60 7.37 -2.83
CA ASN A 154 -4.32 6.30 -3.53
C ASN A 154 -3.66 4.94 -3.26
N GLN A 155 -2.33 4.93 -3.26
CA GLN A 155 -1.57 3.71 -3.01
C GLN A 155 -1.68 3.23 -1.54
N MET A 156 -1.79 4.15 -0.58
CA MET A 156 -2.10 3.81 0.82
C MET A 156 -3.49 3.17 0.94
N VAL A 157 -4.51 3.72 0.26
CA VAL A 157 -5.85 3.12 0.22
C VAL A 157 -5.81 1.73 -0.42
N TRP A 158 -5.06 1.57 -1.52
CA TRP A 158 -4.84 0.27 -2.14
C TRP A 158 -4.20 -0.72 -1.15
N ALA A 159 -3.19 -0.30 -0.39
CA ALA A 159 -2.53 -1.16 0.60
C ALA A 159 -3.51 -1.64 1.68
N VAL A 160 -4.40 -0.77 2.17
CA VAL A 160 -5.49 -1.15 3.12
C VAL A 160 -6.36 -2.24 2.54
N LEU A 161 -6.83 -2.10 1.29
CA LEU A 161 -7.69 -3.10 0.65
C LEU A 161 -6.95 -4.43 0.45
N MET A 162 -5.66 -4.38 0.11
CA MET A 162 -4.85 -5.57 -0.11
C MET A 162 -4.52 -6.35 1.16
N THR A 163 -4.67 -5.75 2.35
CA THR A 163 -4.53 -6.51 3.61
C THR A 163 -5.55 -7.65 3.72
N SER A 164 -6.70 -7.54 3.05
CA SER A 164 -7.74 -8.58 3.02
C SER A 164 -7.26 -9.91 2.46
N LEU A 165 -6.16 -9.91 1.70
CA LEU A 165 -5.53 -11.14 1.18
C LEU A 165 -4.91 -12.00 2.30
N GLY A 166 -4.71 -11.46 3.50
CA GLY A 166 -4.16 -12.19 4.65
C GLY A 166 -4.91 -13.46 4.98
N VAL A 167 -6.24 -13.44 4.85
CA VAL A 167 -7.10 -14.60 5.14
C VAL A 167 -6.72 -15.84 4.32
N ILE A 168 -6.18 -15.63 3.12
CA ILE A 168 -5.78 -16.70 2.20
C ILE A 168 -4.55 -17.47 2.70
N VAL A 169 -3.68 -16.80 3.46
CA VAL A 169 -2.53 -17.41 4.14
C VAL A 169 -2.84 -17.72 5.60
N GLY A 170 -4.12 -17.75 5.98
CA GLY A 170 -4.58 -18.10 7.32
C GLY A 170 -4.44 -16.99 8.36
N LEU A 171 -4.26 -15.73 7.95
CA LEU A 171 -4.31 -14.61 8.88
C LEU A 171 -5.75 -14.43 9.38
N ASN A 172 -5.94 -14.44 10.70
CA ASN A 172 -7.26 -14.40 11.33
C ASN A 172 -7.46 -13.17 12.24
N ASN A 173 -6.43 -12.34 12.42
CA ASN A 173 -6.48 -11.18 13.31
C ASN A 173 -6.65 -9.85 12.58
N ASP A 174 -6.65 -9.83 11.25
CA ASP A 174 -7.01 -8.65 10.45
C ASP A 174 -8.53 -8.59 10.23
N LEU A 175 -9.04 -7.47 9.71
CA LEU A 175 -10.48 -7.27 9.54
C LEU A 175 -11.14 -8.37 8.69
N THR A 176 -10.49 -8.83 7.62
CA THR A 176 -11.05 -9.90 6.78
C THR A 176 -10.95 -11.25 7.48
N GLY A 177 -9.84 -11.54 8.15
CA GLY A 177 -9.67 -12.74 8.97
C GLY A 177 -10.75 -12.90 10.03
N VAL A 178 -10.99 -11.86 10.84
CA VAL A 178 -12.02 -11.86 11.89
C VAL A 178 -13.41 -12.02 11.28
N THR A 179 -13.71 -11.28 10.22
CA THR A 179 -14.98 -11.40 9.46
C THR A 179 -15.23 -12.84 9.01
N GLN A 180 -14.21 -13.48 8.42
CA GLN A 180 -14.32 -14.83 7.91
C GLN A 180 -14.46 -15.86 9.04
N GLU A 181 -13.77 -15.69 10.15
CA GLU A 181 -13.89 -16.56 11.32
C GLU A 181 -15.33 -16.58 11.86
N TYR A 182 -15.95 -15.42 12.01
CA TYR A 182 -17.34 -15.31 12.45
C TYR A 182 -18.33 -15.83 11.42
N ASN A 183 -18.06 -15.58 10.13
CA ASN A 183 -18.87 -16.09 9.04
C ASN A 183 -18.91 -17.63 9.04
N VAL A 184 -17.77 -18.30 9.14
CA VAL A 184 -17.71 -19.78 9.14
C VAL A 184 -18.40 -20.37 10.36
N LYS A 185 -18.39 -19.69 11.51
CA LYS A 185 -19.06 -20.15 12.74
C LYS A 185 -20.59 -19.99 12.71
N THR A 186 -21.11 -19.01 11.98
CA THR A 186 -22.52 -18.58 12.08
C THR A 186 -23.30 -18.64 10.78
N PHE A 187 -22.60 -18.81 9.65
CA PHE A 187 -23.13 -18.81 8.29
C PHE A 187 -23.91 -17.54 7.91
N ARG A 188 -23.56 -16.38 8.50
CA ARG A 188 -24.20 -15.06 8.25
C ARG A 188 -23.34 -14.17 7.36
N THR A 189 -23.06 -14.65 6.15
CA THR A 189 -22.14 -13.98 5.22
C THR A 189 -22.51 -12.51 4.96
N PHE A 190 -23.78 -12.23 4.67
CA PHE A 190 -24.18 -10.88 4.25
C PHE A 190 -23.94 -9.83 5.36
N GLU A 191 -24.31 -10.12 6.60
CA GLU A 191 -24.22 -9.18 7.71
C GLU A 191 -22.76 -8.89 8.09
N TYR A 192 -21.92 -9.92 8.23
CA TYR A 192 -20.52 -9.73 8.58
C TYR A 192 -19.75 -9.00 7.49
N PHE A 193 -19.89 -9.42 6.22
CA PHE A 193 -19.19 -8.76 5.12
C PHE A 193 -19.73 -7.35 4.83
N ALA A 194 -21.01 -7.06 5.10
CA ALA A 194 -21.54 -5.71 5.00
C ALA A 194 -20.90 -4.77 6.04
N ILE A 195 -20.79 -5.20 7.30
CA ILE A 195 -20.09 -4.42 8.33
C ILE A 195 -18.60 -4.27 7.97
N ALA A 196 -17.94 -5.35 7.54
CA ALA A 196 -16.54 -5.29 7.11
C ALA A 196 -16.33 -4.30 5.96
N ALA A 197 -17.21 -4.29 4.96
CA ALA A 197 -17.15 -3.36 3.84
C ALA A 197 -17.31 -1.90 4.29
N VAL A 198 -18.23 -1.63 5.23
CA VAL A 198 -18.37 -0.29 5.84
C VAL A 198 -17.09 0.10 6.59
N LEU A 199 -16.50 -0.80 7.36
CA LEU A 199 -15.25 -0.53 8.10
C LEU A 199 -14.08 -0.24 7.14
N TYR A 200 -13.87 -1.05 6.10
CA TYR A 200 -12.89 -0.78 5.05
C TYR A 200 -13.11 0.58 4.38
N TYR A 201 -14.37 0.90 4.05
CA TYR A 201 -14.74 2.18 3.47
C TYR A 201 -14.41 3.36 4.41
N LEU A 202 -14.75 3.25 5.70
CA LEU A 202 -14.45 4.28 6.69
C LEU A 202 -12.95 4.52 6.86
N ILE A 203 -12.14 3.45 6.91
CA ILE A 203 -10.68 3.55 6.95
C ILE A 203 -10.16 4.29 5.71
N ALA A 204 -10.58 3.87 4.52
CA ALA A 204 -10.17 4.50 3.27
C ALA A 204 -10.57 5.99 3.21
N LYS A 205 -11.80 6.32 3.63
CA LYS A 205 -12.28 7.71 3.67
C LYS A 205 -11.54 8.54 4.70
N ALA A 206 -11.21 7.99 5.86
CA ALA A 206 -10.41 8.67 6.88
C ALA A 206 -9.01 9.01 6.33
N ILE A 207 -8.36 8.08 5.63
CA ILE A 207 -7.06 8.30 4.98
C ILE A 207 -7.15 9.43 3.94
N VAL A 208 -8.15 9.38 3.06
CA VAL A 208 -8.35 10.41 2.02
C VAL A 208 -8.67 11.78 2.64
N ALA A 209 -9.50 11.83 3.68
CA ALA A 209 -9.83 13.06 4.38
C ALA A 209 -8.60 13.67 5.06
N ALA A 210 -7.82 12.84 5.77
CA ALA A 210 -6.56 13.26 6.39
C ALA A 210 -5.57 13.78 5.35
N ALA A 211 -5.42 13.09 4.21
CA ALA A 211 -4.58 13.53 3.11
C ALA A 211 -5.01 14.88 2.54
N ARG A 212 -6.31 15.10 2.32
CA ARG A 212 -6.82 16.41 1.86
C ARG A 212 -6.54 17.53 2.84
N LEU A 213 -6.73 17.29 4.14
CA LEU A 213 -6.42 18.26 5.19
C LEU A 213 -4.92 18.59 5.24
N MET A 214 -4.06 17.58 5.11
CA MET A 214 -2.61 17.77 5.02
C MET A 214 -2.21 18.55 3.77
N ALA A 215 -2.76 18.19 2.60
CA ALA A 215 -2.49 18.88 1.34
C ALA A 215 -2.87 20.36 1.40
N TRP A 216 -4.02 20.68 2.01
CA TRP A 216 -4.46 22.06 2.16
C TRP A 216 -3.50 22.92 3.00
N ARG A 217 -2.83 22.33 4.00
CA ARG A 217 -1.81 23.01 4.79
C ARG A 217 -0.44 23.08 4.11
N LEU A 218 -0.01 21.97 3.48
CA LEU A 218 1.34 21.83 2.93
C LEU A 218 1.51 22.50 1.55
N PHE A 219 0.45 22.57 0.75
CA PHE A 219 0.49 23.05 -0.64
C PHE A 219 -0.35 24.31 -0.85
N ARG A 220 -0.44 25.16 0.17
CA ARG A 220 -1.22 26.40 0.11
C ARG A 220 -0.58 27.49 -0.77
N TYR A 221 0.67 27.26 -1.18
CA TYR A 221 1.48 28.02 -2.13
C TYR A 221 2.10 27.02 -3.12
#